data_AF-A0A8X8AD60-F1
#
_entry.id   AF-A0A8X8AD60-F1
#
_cell.length_a   1.000
_cell.length_b   1.000
_cell.length_c   1.000
_cell.angle_alpha   90.00
_cell.angle_beta   90.00
_cell.angle_gamma   90.00
#
_symmetry.space_group_name_H-M   'P 1'
#
loop_
_entity.id
_entity.type
_entity.pdbx_description
1 polymer ?
#
loop_
_entity_poly.entity_id
_entity_poly.type
_entity_poly.pdbx_seq_one_letter_code
_entity_poly.pdbx_strand_id
1 'polypeptide(L)'
;MATMWKTMLVHHEDQSKIVNALRFLDISQSSKETSEHHHDRTFQLLVVVQEWQSQFCKLIDNQKAYIKALNSWLKLNLIPIESNLKEKVSSPPRVRNPPIQPLLIAWHDFLDKLPDEVARTAINNFAAVIHTILQHQEEEMKLKEKCEETRKELSQKTRKYEDWWRKYMQQRTPEELDPERAEDNSHNDAIAERQSVVDAVKIRLKEEEEAYRKQCLQVREKSMANLKTRLPELFRAMSEVAHACSEMYKNLRSISQAHRGNAN
;
A
#
# COMPACT_ATOMS: atom_id res chain seq x y z
N MET A 1 27.28 -6.43 8.45
CA MET A 1 26.58 -6.58 7.16
C MET A 1 26.22 -8.04 6.84
N ALA A 2 27.16 -8.98 6.74
CA ALA A 2 26.84 -10.39 6.46
C ALA A 2 25.79 -11.00 7.41
N THR A 3 25.99 -10.86 8.73
CA THR A 3 25.04 -11.35 9.74
C THR A 3 23.67 -10.68 9.62
N MET A 4 23.64 -9.35 9.43
CA MET A 4 22.40 -8.59 9.28
C MET A 4 21.57 -9.09 8.09
N TRP A 5 22.18 -9.22 6.91
CA TRP A 5 21.49 -9.70 5.72
C TRP A 5 21.07 -11.16 5.81
N LYS A 6 21.86 -11.99 6.51
CA LYS A 6 21.46 -13.37 6.79
C LYS A 6 20.24 -13.44 7.72
N THR A 7 20.19 -12.61 8.77
CA THR A 7 19.01 -12.48 9.64
C THR A 7 17.81 -11.95 8.87
N MET A 8 17.99 -10.93 8.03
CA MET A 8 16.93 -10.38 7.18
C MET A 8 16.36 -11.43 6.23
N LEU A 9 17.22 -12.24 5.61
CA LEU A 9 16.81 -13.35 4.75
C LEU A 9 15.90 -14.33 5.49
N VAL A 10 16.29 -14.78 6.69
CA VAL A 10 15.48 -15.71 7.50
C VAL A 10 14.11 -15.13 7.77
N HIS A 11 14.03 -13.85 8.17
CA HIS A 11 12.75 -13.19 8.41
C HIS A 11 11.89 -13.09 7.14
N HIS A 12 12.46 -12.74 5.99
CA HIS A 12 11.71 -12.65 4.74
C HIS A 12 11.27 -14.03 4.22
N GLU A 13 12.07 -15.07 4.41
CA GLU A 13 11.68 -16.46 4.11
C GLU A 13 10.50 -16.91 4.98
N ASP A 14 10.52 -16.59 6.28
CA ASP A 14 9.43 -16.92 7.19
C ASP A 14 8.16 -16.12 6.88
N GLN A 15 8.29 -14.82 6.60
CA GLN A 15 7.19 -13.99 6.10
C GLN A 15 6.62 -14.54 4.79
N SER A 16 7.48 -14.99 3.86
CA SER A 16 7.09 -15.61 2.60
C SER A 16 6.26 -16.88 2.84
N LYS A 17 6.64 -17.73 3.79
CA LYS A 17 5.84 -18.92 4.16
C LYS A 17 4.45 -18.53 4.67
N ILE A 18 4.38 -17.51 5.53
CA ILE A 18 3.10 -17.02 6.10
C ILE A 18 2.20 -16.48 4.98
N VAL A 19 2.72 -15.62 4.10
CA VAL A 19 1.90 -15.02 3.03
C VAL A 19 1.47 -16.03 1.98
N ASN A 20 2.27 -17.07 1.72
CA ASN A 20 1.87 -18.17 0.85
C ASN A 20 0.70 -18.98 1.42
N ALA A 21 0.47 -18.95 2.74
CA ALA A 21 -0.72 -19.56 3.35
C ALA A 21 -1.98 -18.73 3.09
N LEU A 22 -1.87 -17.44 2.76
CA LEU A 22 -3.03 -16.58 2.49
C LEU A 22 -3.87 -17.07 1.30
N ARG A 23 -3.30 -17.83 0.36
CA ARG A 23 -4.08 -18.43 -0.74
C ARG A 23 -5.23 -19.31 -0.26
N PHE A 24 -5.08 -19.93 0.91
CA PHE A 24 -6.08 -20.82 1.51
C PHE A 24 -7.08 -20.09 2.42
N LEU A 25 -6.88 -18.80 2.67
CA LEU A 25 -7.78 -18.02 3.52
C LEU A 25 -9.10 -17.79 2.79
N ASP A 26 -10.19 -18.35 3.30
CA ASP A 26 -11.54 -17.98 2.92
C ASP A 26 -12.10 -16.95 3.91
N ILE A 27 -12.62 -15.86 3.37
CA ILE A 27 -13.19 -14.74 4.14
C ILE A 27 -14.63 -14.45 3.73
N SER A 28 -15.28 -15.42 3.08
CA SER A 28 -16.71 -15.39 2.69
C SER A 28 -17.66 -14.98 3.83
N GLN A 29 -17.26 -15.23 5.08
CA GLN A 29 -18.01 -14.91 6.31
C GLN A 29 -17.59 -13.61 7.01
N SER A 30 -16.61 -12.85 6.50
CA SER A 30 -16.16 -11.61 7.16
C SER A 30 -17.18 -10.47 7.06
N SER A 31 -17.14 -9.55 8.03
CA SER A 31 -17.95 -8.34 7.99
C SER A 31 -17.67 -7.58 6.69
N LYS A 32 -18.73 -7.30 5.93
CA LYS A 32 -18.60 -6.79 4.57
C LYS A 32 -18.30 -5.29 4.50
N GLU A 33 -18.35 -4.59 5.62
CA GLU A 33 -18.28 -3.13 5.67
C GLU A 33 -16.93 -2.60 6.19
N THR A 34 -16.49 -1.50 5.60
CA THR A 34 -15.38 -0.67 6.05
C THR A 34 -15.84 0.18 7.23
N SER A 35 -15.11 0.07 8.34
CA SER A 35 -15.23 0.98 9.47
C SER A 35 -14.11 2.01 9.39
N GLU A 36 -14.26 3.11 10.12
CA GLU A 36 -13.19 4.11 10.31
C GLU A 36 -11.89 3.45 10.77
N HIS A 37 -11.98 2.52 11.74
CA HIS A 37 -10.82 1.74 12.16
C HIS A 37 -10.20 0.90 11.03
N HIS A 38 -10.99 0.27 10.15
CA HIS A 38 -10.44 -0.45 8.99
C HIS A 38 -9.70 0.49 8.02
N HIS A 39 -10.26 1.67 7.77
CA HIS A 39 -9.64 2.68 6.92
C HIS A 39 -8.34 3.20 7.52
N ASP A 40 -8.33 3.55 8.80
CA ASP A 40 -7.14 4.02 9.52
C ASP A 40 -6.01 3.00 9.52
N ARG A 41 -6.31 1.71 9.70
CA ARG A 41 -5.30 0.65 9.65
C ARG A 41 -4.72 0.47 8.26
N THR A 42 -5.54 0.65 7.23
CA THR A 42 -5.09 0.60 5.83
C THR A 42 -4.19 1.79 5.52
N PHE A 43 -4.55 2.98 6.00
CA PHE A 43 -3.73 4.19 5.89
C PHE A 43 -2.39 4.04 6.62
N GLN A 44 -2.40 3.55 7.87
CA GLN A 44 -1.17 3.27 8.63
C GLN A 44 -0.26 2.28 7.88
N LEU A 45 -0.83 1.23 7.31
CA LEU A 45 -0.07 0.27 6.50
C LEU A 45 0.57 0.95 5.28
N LEU A 46 -0.16 1.81 4.57
CA LEU A 46 0.38 2.57 3.44
C LEU A 46 1.60 3.40 3.85
N VAL A 47 1.48 4.16 4.95
CA VAL A 47 2.56 5.00 5.49
C VAL A 47 3.79 4.16 5.82
N VAL A 48 3.61 3.02 6.51
CA VAL A 48 4.72 2.12 6.86
C VAL A 48 5.39 1.54 5.62
N VAL A 49 4.63 1.16 4.59
CA VAL A 49 5.20 0.61 3.34
C VAL A 49 5.96 1.68 2.55
N GLN A 50 5.46 2.92 2.51
CA GLN A 50 6.15 4.04 1.88
C GLN A 50 7.46 4.37 2.61
N GLU A 51 7.44 4.40 3.95
CA GLU A 51 8.64 4.61 4.74
C GLU A 51 9.64 3.47 4.54
N TRP A 52 9.17 2.22 4.53
CA TRP A 52 10.01 1.07 4.23
C TRP A 52 10.67 1.16 2.85
N GLN A 53 9.92 1.57 1.81
CA GLN A 53 10.46 1.80 0.47
C GLN A 53 11.57 2.87 0.51
N SER A 54 11.31 4.00 1.18
CA SER A 54 12.27 5.10 1.28
C SER A 54 13.55 4.68 2.00
N GLN A 55 13.42 3.99 3.13
CA GLN A 55 14.56 3.54 3.94
C GLN A 55 15.35 2.44 3.24
N PHE A 56 14.69 1.53 2.53
CA PHE A 56 15.35 0.51 1.73
C PHE A 56 16.18 1.16 0.61
N CYS A 57 15.60 2.11 -0.14
CA CYS A 57 16.32 2.85 -1.18
C CYS A 57 17.54 3.56 -0.60
N LYS A 58 17.35 4.35 0.46
CA LYS A 58 18.45 5.06 1.15
C LYS A 58 19.56 4.11 1.60
N LEU A 59 19.21 2.96 2.18
CA LEU A 59 20.18 1.98 2.65
C LEU A 59 21.08 1.47 1.51
N ILE A 60 20.48 1.11 0.38
CA ILE A 60 21.23 0.60 -0.78
C ILE A 60 22.02 1.71 -1.47
N ASP A 61 21.41 2.87 -1.68
CA ASP A 61 22.04 4.00 -2.37
C ASP A 61 23.25 4.52 -1.59
N ASN A 62 23.11 4.65 -0.26
CA ASN A 62 24.22 5.08 0.59
C ASN A 62 25.36 4.05 0.61
N GLN A 63 25.05 2.74 0.59
CA GLN A 63 26.10 1.71 0.49
C GLN A 63 26.85 1.80 -0.84
N LYS A 64 26.13 1.88 -1.97
CA LYS A 64 26.72 2.05 -3.30
C LYS A 64 27.57 3.32 -3.38
N ALA A 65 27.03 4.45 -2.93
CA ALA A 65 27.71 5.74 -2.96
C ALA A 65 28.97 5.75 -2.08
N TYR A 66 28.91 5.21 -0.87
CA TYR A 66 30.04 5.15 0.05
C TYR A 66 31.21 4.33 -0.53
N ILE A 67 30.93 3.14 -1.07
CA ILE A 67 31.97 2.27 -1.63
C ILE A 67 32.54 2.83 -2.93
N LYS A 68 31.72 3.50 -3.75
CA LYS A 68 32.18 4.23 -4.93
C LYS A 68 33.11 5.39 -4.56
N ALA A 69 32.74 6.18 -3.55
CA ALA A 69 33.56 7.29 -3.04
C ALA A 69 34.90 6.77 -2.50
N LEU A 70 34.87 5.69 -1.71
CA LEU A 70 36.08 5.08 -1.13
C LEU A 70 37.02 4.52 -2.21
N ASN A 71 36.48 3.85 -3.24
CA ASN A 71 37.27 3.41 -4.39
C ASN A 71 37.90 4.58 -5.17
N SER A 72 37.14 5.64 -5.39
CA SER A 72 37.62 6.83 -6.11
C SER A 72 38.71 7.55 -5.32
N TRP A 73 38.51 7.70 -4.01
CA TRP A 73 39.51 8.24 -3.10
C TRP A 73 40.80 7.41 -3.13
N LEU A 74 40.69 6.08 -3.06
CA LEU A 74 41.88 5.22 -3.12
C LEU A 74 42.63 5.43 -4.43
N LYS A 75 41.94 5.43 -5.58
CA LYS A 75 42.57 5.67 -6.89
C LYS A 75 43.35 6.98 -6.94
N LEU A 76 42.79 8.07 -6.41
CA LEU A 76 43.46 9.38 -6.36
C LEU A 76 44.73 9.37 -5.49
N ASN A 77 44.72 8.64 -4.38
CA ASN A 77 45.88 8.53 -3.48
C ASN A 77 46.97 7.56 -3.96
N LEU A 78 46.68 6.77 -5.00
CA LEU A 78 47.65 5.87 -5.63
C LEU A 78 48.38 6.49 -6.82
N ILE A 79 47.92 7.65 -7.31
CA ILE A 79 48.64 8.43 -8.32
C ILE A 79 49.89 9.00 -7.64
N PRO A 80 51.11 8.66 -8.09
CA PRO A 80 52.32 9.30 -7.58
C PRO A 80 52.23 10.79 -7.86
N ILE A 81 52.34 11.63 -6.83
CA ILE A 81 52.61 13.05 -7.03
C ILE A 81 54.00 13.09 -7.64
N GLU A 82 54.13 13.48 -8.91
CA GLU A 82 55.43 13.72 -9.53
C GLU A 82 56.12 14.85 -8.76
N SER A 83 56.88 14.50 -7.73
CA SER A 83 57.81 15.40 -7.09
C SER A 83 58.92 15.67 -8.09
N ASN A 84 58.80 16.77 -8.83
CA ASN A 84 59.82 17.33 -9.69
C ASN A 84 61.06 17.75 -8.88
N LEU A 85 61.83 16.77 -8.40
CA LEU A 85 63.16 17.00 -7.83
C LEU A 85 64.06 15.85 -8.26
N LYS A 86 64.71 16.08 -9.41
CA LYS A 86 66.02 15.56 -9.81
C LYS A 86 66.55 14.41 -8.94
N GLU A 87 66.10 13.18 -9.19
CA GLU A 87 66.85 12.03 -8.71
C GLU A 87 66.80 10.92 -9.76
N LYS A 88 67.96 10.67 -10.36
CA LYS A 88 68.20 9.55 -11.25
C LYS A 88 68.03 8.27 -10.45
N VAL A 89 66.88 7.62 -10.52
CA VAL A 89 66.67 6.31 -9.90
C VAL A 89 66.25 5.30 -10.96
N SER A 90 67.15 4.35 -11.23
CA SER A 90 67.08 3.25 -12.19
C SER A 90 66.06 2.16 -11.82
N SER A 91 64.98 2.51 -11.11
CA SER A 91 63.98 1.55 -10.62
C SER A 91 62.62 1.86 -11.24
N PRO A 92 61.90 0.87 -11.79
CA PRO A 92 60.52 1.06 -12.22
C PRO A 92 59.68 1.61 -11.06
N PRO A 93 58.70 2.50 -11.32
CA PRO A 93 57.81 2.99 -10.27
C PRO A 93 57.17 1.79 -9.55
N ARG A 94 57.41 1.65 -8.24
CA ARG A 94 56.75 0.60 -7.45
C ARG A 94 55.26 0.93 -7.41
N VAL A 95 54.47 0.17 -8.16
CA VAL A 95 53.00 0.23 -8.10
C VAL A 95 52.60 -0.07 -6.67
N ARG A 96 52.14 0.94 -5.93
CA ARG A 96 51.62 0.76 -4.57
C ARG A 96 50.25 0.11 -4.70
N ASN A 97 50.17 -1.20 -4.46
CA ASN A 97 48.90 -1.92 -4.35
C ASN A 97 48.59 -2.13 -2.87
N PRO A 98 47.82 -1.23 -2.22
CA PRO A 98 47.50 -1.38 -0.81
C PRO A 98 46.66 -2.65 -0.60
N PRO A 99 46.86 -3.40 0.50
CA PRO A 99 46.19 -4.68 0.75
C PRO A 99 44.66 -4.63 0.71
N ILE A 100 44.06 -3.45 0.88
CA ILE A 100 42.62 -3.21 0.84
C ILE A 100 42.05 -3.07 -0.58
N GLN A 101 42.89 -2.80 -1.59
CA GLN A 101 42.45 -2.47 -2.95
C GLN A 101 41.60 -3.58 -3.60
N PRO A 102 41.98 -4.87 -3.54
CA PRO A 102 41.18 -5.93 -4.16
C PRO A 102 39.82 -6.10 -3.50
N LEU A 103 39.74 -5.88 -2.18
CA LEU A 103 38.48 -5.90 -1.44
C LEU A 103 37.54 -4.78 -1.90
N LEU A 104 38.05 -3.55 -2.06
CA LEU A 104 37.22 -2.42 -2.47
C LEU A 104 36.72 -2.54 -3.90
N ILE A 105 37.56 -3.04 -4.82
CA ILE A 105 37.16 -3.31 -6.21
C ILE A 105 36.03 -4.35 -6.22
N ALA A 106 36.24 -5.49 -5.55
CA ALA A 106 35.22 -6.54 -5.48
C ALA A 106 33.92 -6.04 -4.83
N TRP A 107 34.02 -5.24 -3.76
CA TRP A 107 32.84 -4.70 -3.08
C TRP A 107 32.05 -3.77 -3.99
N HIS A 108 32.73 -2.88 -4.71
CA HIS A 108 32.09 -2.03 -5.69
C HIS A 108 31.38 -2.84 -6.79
N ASP A 109 32.09 -3.80 -7.39
CA ASP A 109 31.55 -4.60 -8.49
C ASP A 109 30.37 -5.47 -8.07
N PHE A 110 30.38 -6.01 -6.85
CA PHE A 110 29.22 -6.76 -6.34
C PHE A 110 28.03 -5.86 -6.02
N LEU A 111 28.26 -4.68 -5.43
CA LEU A 111 27.18 -3.73 -5.13
C LEU A 111 26.52 -3.20 -6.41
N ASP A 112 27.30 -2.95 -7.46
CA ASP A 112 26.78 -2.46 -8.75
C ASP A 112 25.88 -3.49 -9.45
N LYS A 113 26.15 -4.78 -9.23
CA LYS A 113 25.39 -5.92 -9.78
C LYS A 113 24.24 -6.40 -8.89
N LEU A 114 24.00 -5.74 -7.76
CA LEU A 114 22.95 -6.15 -6.83
C LEU A 114 21.57 -6.01 -7.50
N PRO A 115 20.67 -7.01 -7.44
CA PRO A 115 19.36 -6.95 -8.06
C PRO A 115 18.35 -6.16 -7.21
N ASP A 116 18.71 -4.97 -6.72
CA ASP A 116 17.85 -4.19 -5.80
C ASP A 116 16.61 -3.60 -6.46
N GLU A 117 16.65 -3.34 -7.76
CA GLU A 117 15.51 -2.78 -8.52
C GLU A 117 14.24 -3.64 -8.44
N VAL A 118 14.39 -4.96 -8.38
CA VAL A 118 13.26 -5.89 -8.25
C VAL A 118 12.56 -5.67 -6.92
N ALA A 119 13.31 -5.52 -5.82
CA ALA A 119 12.75 -5.24 -4.51
C ALA A 119 12.16 -3.82 -4.43
N ARG A 120 12.83 -2.80 -4.96
CA ARG A 120 12.30 -1.42 -5.03
C ARG A 120 10.94 -1.38 -5.72
N THR A 121 10.86 -2.04 -6.88
CA THR A 121 9.64 -2.12 -7.69
C THR A 121 8.55 -2.90 -6.95
N ALA A 122 8.90 -4.01 -6.30
CA ALA A 122 7.92 -4.80 -5.56
C ALA A 122 7.31 -4.04 -4.38
N ILE A 123 8.12 -3.33 -3.58
CA ILE A 123 7.62 -2.51 -2.46
C ILE A 123 6.74 -1.37 -3.01
N ASN A 124 7.18 -0.69 -4.07
CA ASN A 124 6.42 0.41 -4.68
C ASN A 124 5.06 -0.06 -5.23
N ASN A 125 5.04 -1.18 -5.94
CA ASN A 125 3.81 -1.77 -6.46
C ASN A 125 2.86 -2.18 -5.32
N PHE A 126 3.39 -2.70 -4.22
CA PHE A 126 2.59 -3.02 -3.04
C PHE A 126 1.99 -1.76 -2.39
N ALA A 127 2.76 -0.68 -2.28
CA ALA A 127 2.24 0.62 -1.83
C ALA A 127 1.10 1.13 -2.72
N ALA A 128 1.26 1.07 -4.05
CA ALA A 128 0.21 1.49 -4.99
C ALA A 128 -1.08 0.67 -4.84
N VAL A 129 -0.93 -0.61 -4.53
CA VAL A 129 -2.06 -1.52 -4.26
C VAL A 129 -2.77 -1.17 -2.96
N ILE A 130 -2.05 -0.90 -1.88
CA ILE A 130 -2.65 -0.45 -0.61
C ILE A 130 -3.36 0.90 -0.81
N HIS A 131 -2.75 1.83 -1.54
CA HIS A 131 -3.38 3.10 -1.89
C HIS A 131 -4.70 2.88 -2.64
N THR A 132 -4.73 1.96 -3.59
CA THR A 132 -5.96 1.60 -4.31
C THR A 132 -7.02 1.01 -3.37
N ILE A 133 -6.64 0.21 -2.39
CA ILE A 133 -7.57 -0.30 -1.36
C ILE A 133 -8.14 0.85 -0.52
N LEU A 134 -7.28 1.78 -0.11
CA LEU A 134 -7.66 2.96 0.67
C LEU A 134 -8.70 3.82 -0.06
N GLN A 135 -8.53 4.03 -1.36
CA GLN A 135 -9.49 4.78 -2.19
C GLN A 135 -10.85 4.08 -2.27
N HIS A 136 -10.89 2.77 -2.49
CA HIS A 136 -12.16 2.04 -2.50
C HIS A 136 -12.86 2.08 -1.13
N GLN A 137 -12.10 2.02 -0.03
CA GLN A 137 -12.62 2.17 1.33
C GLN A 137 -13.22 3.56 1.55
N GLU A 138 -12.56 4.62 1.06
CA GLU A 138 -13.08 5.99 1.14
C GLU A 138 -14.39 6.15 0.37
N GLU A 139 -14.47 5.61 -0.85
CA GLU A 139 -15.71 5.58 -1.64
C GLU A 139 -16.85 4.83 -0.92
N GLU A 140 -16.54 3.70 -0.29
CA GLU A 140 -17.50 2.92 0.49
C GLU A 140 -18.06 3.74 1.67
N MET A 141 -17.20 4.45 2.40
CA MET A 141 -17.61 5.31 3.51
C MET A 141 -18.47 6.49 3.03
N LYS A 142 -18.13 7.11 1.90
CA LYS A 142 -18.96 8.17 1.29
C LYS A 142 -20.35 7.67 0.90
N LEU A 143 -20.46 6.46 0.34
CA LEU A 143 -21.75 5.85 0.01
C LEU A 143 -22.56 5.56 1.28
N LYS A 144 -21.91 5.13 2.36
CA LYS A 144 -22.56 4.92 3.65
C LYS A 144 -23.17 6.22 4.19
N GLU A 145 -22.40 7.30 4.20
CA GLU A 145 -22.86 8.63 4.64
C GLU A 145 -24.05 9.10 3.82
N LYS A 146 -24.00 8.91 2.49
CA LYS A 146 -25.10 9.25 1.59
C LYS A 146 -26.39 8.47 1.90
N CYS A 147 -26.29 7.16 2.13
CA CYS A 147 -27.42 6.34 2.56
C CYS A 147 -28.02 6.84 3.89
N GLU A 148 -27.16 7.22 4.85
CA GLU A 148 -27.60 7.76 6.14
C GLU A 148 -28.30 9.11 6.00
N GLU A 149 -27.82 9.99 5.13
CA GLU A 149 -28.46 11.27 4.81
C GLU A 149 -29.84 11.08 4.17
N THR A 150 -29.94 10.28 3.11
CA THR A 150 -31.22 9.98 2.45
C THR A 150 -32.20 9.29 3.42
N ARG A 151 -31.71 8.43 4.33
CA ARG A 151 -32.55 7.80 5.36
C ARG A 151 -33.10 8.82 6.37
N LYS A 152 -32.31 9.82 6.74
CA LYS A 152 -32.77 10.94 7.58
C LYS A 152 -33.80 11.79 6.83
N GLU A 153 -33.57 12.09 5.55
CA GLU A 153 -34.53 12.81 4.70
C GLU A 153 -35.87 12.06 4.60
N LEU A 154 -35.81 10.76 4.30
CA LEU A 154 -37.00 9.90 4.23
C LEU A 154 -37.77 9.94 5.54
N SER A 155 -37.08 9.76 6.66
CA SER A 155 -37.71 9.79 7.99
C SER A 155 -38.43 11.11 8.27
N GLN A 156 -37.83 12.24 7.87
CA GLN A 156 -38.45 13.56 8.02
C GLN A 156 -39.67 13.74 7.10
N LYS A 157 -39.58 13.33 5.84
CA LYS A 157 -40.68 13.41 4.87
C LYS A 157 -41.86 12.51 5.24
N THR A 158 -41.59 11.28 5.68
CA THR A 158 -42.61 10.36 6.17
C THR A 158 -43.35 10.93 7.37
N ARG A 159 -42.62 11.49 8.37
CA ARG A 159 -43.26 12.16 9.52
C ARG A 159 -44.15 13.32 9.11
N LYS A 160 -43.66 14.20 8.22
CA LYS A 160 -44.45 15.34 7.70
C LYS A 160 -45.71 14.85 6.97
N TYR A 161 -45.61 13.78 6.20
CA TYR A 161 -46.74 13.17 5.52
C TYR A 161 -47.75 12.58 6.52
N GLU A 162 -47.31 11.82 7.51
CA GLU A 162 -48.17 11.25 8.56
C GLU A 162 -48.88 12.35 9.37
N ASP A 163 -48.16 13.41 9.74
CA ASP A 163 -48.72 14.57 10.44
C ASP A 163 -49.81 15.26 9.62
N TRP A 164 -49.55 15.46 8.33
CA TRP A 164 -50.52 16.05 7.40
C TRP A 164 -51.73 15.14 7.24
N TRP A 165 -51.51 13.84 7.02
CA TRP A 165 -52.56 12.84 6.87
C TRP A 165 -53.47 12.78 8.10
N ARG A 166 -52.90 12.81 9.32
CA ARG A 166 -53.68 12.87 10.56
C ARG A 166 -54.59 14.09 10.62
N LYS A 167 -54.08 15.27 10.28
CA LYS A 167 -54.87 16.51 10.26
C LYS A 167 -55.97 16.46 9.19
N TYR A 168 -55.63 15.97 8.00
CA TYR A 168 -56.57 15.78 6.89
C TYR A 168 -57.73 14.85 7.30
N MET A 169 -57.42 13.70 7.91
CA MET A 169 -58.43 12.75 8.40
C MET A 169 -59.29 13.31 9.54
N GLN A 170 -58.76 14.19 10.38
CA GLN A 170 -59.51 14.85 11.46
C GLN A 170 -60.46 15.94 10.97
N GLN A 171 -60.20 16.52 9.79
CA GLN A 171 -61.01 17.59 9.20
C GLN A 171 -62.15 17.08 8.31
N ARG A 172 -62.16 15.78 7.97
CA ARG A 172 -63.20 15.16 7.15
C ARG A 172 -64.49 14.95 7.98
N THR A 173 -65.60 15.56 7.58
CA THR A 173 -66.92 15.38 8.23
C THR A 173 -67.65 14.13 7.70
N PRO A 174 -68.48 13.44 8.50
CA PRO A 174 -69.21 12.23 8.06
C PRO A 174 -70.13 12.43 6.85
N GLU A 175 -70.55 13.67 6.56
CA GLU A 175 -71.42 14.04 5.43
C GLU A 175 -70.69 14.07 4.07
N GLU A 176 -69.34 14.04 4.06
CA GLU A 176 -68.50 14.03 2.85
C GLU A 176 -68.15 12.61 2.36
N LEU A 177 -68.75 11.58 2.97
CA LEU A 177 -68.61 10.17 2.60
C LEU A 177 -69.66 9.71 1.56
N ASP A 178 -70.48 10.63 1.06
CA ASP A 178 -71.48 10.37 0.02
C ASP A 178 -70.80 10.12 -1.35
N PRO A 179 -70.88 8.89 -1.93
CA PRO A 179 -70.11 8.52 -3.11
C PRO A 179 -70.52 9.21 -4.42
N GLU A 180 -71.59 10.02 -4.43
CA GLU A 180 -72.14 10.64 -5.66
C GLU A 180 -71.61 12.05 -6.00
N ARG A 181 -70.83 12.73 -5.13
CA ARG A 181 -70.27 14.05 -5.44
C ARG A 181 -68.83 13.97 -5.97
N ALA A 182 -68.70 14.08 -7.29
CA ALA A 182 -67.46 14.06 -8.07
C ALA A 182 -66.50 15.27 -7.86
N GLU A 183 -66.42 15.84 -6.65
CA GLU A 183 -65.47 16.93 -6.31
C GLU A 183 -64.19 16.43 -5.60
N ASP A 184 -64.07 15.12 -5.33
CA ASP A 184 -62.97 14.50 -4.56
C ASP A 184 -61.66 14.28 -5.37
N ASN A 185 -61.62 14.71 -6.63
CA ASN A 185 -60.46 14.50 -7.50
C ASN A 185 -59.24 15.34 -7.08
N SER A 186 -59.45 16.59 -6.67
CA SER A 186 -58.36 17.49 -6.24
C SER A 186 -57.71 17.04 -4.93
N HIS A 187 -58.46 16.40 -4.04
CA HIS A 187 -57.92 15.87 -2.78
C HIS A 187 -57.17 14.56 -2.99
N ASN A 188 -57.71 13.65 -3.78
CA ASN A 188 -56.98 12.44 -4.17
C ASN A 188 -55.67 12.76 -4.90
N ASP A 189 -55.66 13.80 -5.75
CA ASP A 189 -54.45 14.29 -6.42
C ASP A 189 -53.42 14.85 -5.41
N ALA A 190 -53.86 15.65 -4.43
CA ALA A 190 -53.00 16.20 -3.38
C ALA A 190 -52.40 15.13 -2.43
N ILE A 191 -53.13 14.03 -2.20
CA ILE A 191 -52.65 12.84 -1.47
C ILE A 191 -51.61 12.10 -2.31
N ALA A 192 -51.95 11.82 -3.57
CA ALA A 192 -51.08 11.11 -4.51
C ALA A 192 -49.76 11.87 -4.73
N GLU A 193 -49.81 13.20 -4.88
CA GLU A 193 -48.63 14.04 -5.03
C GLU A 193 -47.71 13.94 -3.79
N ARG A 194 -48.24 14.11 -2.58
CA ARG A 194 -47.45 14.02 -1.34
C ARG A 194 -46.88 12.63 -1.09
N GLN A 195 -47.67 11.60 -1.38
CA GLN A 195 -47.24 10.21 -1.30
C GLN A 195 -46.10 9.94 -2.32
N SER A 196 -46.21 10.46 -3.55
CA SER A 196 -45.18 10.32 -4.58
C SER A 196 -43.84 10.92 -4.16
N VAL A 197 -43.83 12.02 -3.40
CA VAL A 197 -42.61 12.65 -2.87
C VAL A 197 -41.91 11.75 -1.85
N VAL A 198 -42.66 11.06 -0.99
CA VAL A 198 -42.10 10.09 -0.04
C VAL A 198 -41.57 8.86 -0.77
N ASP A 199 -42.34 8.34 -1.74
CA ASP A 199 -41.98 7.16 -2.51
C ASP A 199 -40.75 7.39 -3.39
N ALA A 200 -40.60 8.58 -3.97
CA ALA A 200 -39.41 8.95 -4.74
C ALA A 200 -38.13 8.88 -3.88
N VAL A 201 -38.17 9.38 -2.63
CA VAL A 201 -37.02 9.29 -1.72
C VAL A 201 -36.76 7.86 -1.27
N LYS A 202 -37.82 7.06 -1.08
CA LYS A 202 -37.71 5.64 -0.73
C LYS A 202 -37.06 4.82 -1.84
N ILE A 203 -37.41 5.08 -3.11
CA ILE A 203 -36.78 4.47 -4.28
C ILE A 203 -35.30 4.85 -4.33
N ARG A 204 -34.98 6.15 -4.19
CA ARG A 204 -33.60 6.64 -4.19
C ARG A 204 -32.76 5.99 -3.08
N LEU A 205 -33.29 5.86 -1.87
CA LEU A 205 -32.61 5.18 -0.76
C LEU A 205 -32.27 3.73 -1.12
N LYS A 206 -33.22 3.01 -1.73
CA LYS A 206 -33.04 1.62 -2.12
C LYS A 206 -31.92 1.45 -3.16
N GLU A 207 -31.85 2.35 -4.14
CA GLU A 207 -30.78 2.36 -5.15
C GLU A 207 -29.40 2.67 -4.52
N GLU A 208 -29.35 3.63 -3.59
CA GLU A 208 -28.13 3.98 -2.85
C GLU A 208 -27.66 2.82 -1.96
N GLU A 209 -28.57 2.13 -1.26
CA GLU A 209 -28.26 0.96 -0.43
C GLU A 209 -27.77 -0.23 -1.26
N GLU A 210 -28.31 -0.43 -2.46
CA GLU A 210 -27.82 -1.45 -3.39
C GLU A 210 -26.41 -1.12 -3.90
N ALA A 211 -26.16 0.14 -4.28
CA ALA A 211 -24.84 0.61 -4.69
C ALA A 211 -23.82 0.47 -3.55
N TYR A 212 -24.18 0.86 -2.32
CA TYR A 212 -23.36 0.67 -1.13
C TYR A 212 -22.99 -0.81 -0.92
N ARG A 213 -23.98 -1.70 -0.91
CA ARG A 213 -23.74 -3.15 -0.76
C ARG A 213 -22.81 -3.71 -1.82
N LYS A 214 -22.93 -3.26 -3.06
CA LYS A 214 -22.04 -3.68 -4.15
C LYS A 214 -20.61 -3.18 -3.92
N GLN A 215 -20.43 -1.93 -3.50
CA GLN A 215 -19.13 -1.37 -3.18
C GLN A 215 -18.46 -2.13 -2.03
N CYS A 216 -19.20 -2.43 -0.96
CA CYS A 216 -18.71 -3.22 0.18
C CYS A 216 -18.09 -4.56 -0.29
N LEU A 217 -18.81 -5.31 -1.12
CA LEU A 217 -18.32 -6.56 -1.70
C LEU A 217 -17.06 -6.34 -2.54
N GLN A 218 -17.08 -5.33 -3.41
CA GLN A 218 -15.97 -5.02 -4.29
C GLN A 218 -14.69 -4.64 -3.52
N VAL A 219 -14.81 -3.85 -2.46
CA VAL A 219 -13.69 -3.46 -1.59
C VAL A 219 -13.05 -4.71 -0.99
N ARG A 220 -13.85 -5.62 -0.43
CA ARG A 220 -13.35 -6.86 0.20
C ARG A 220 -12.67 -7.78 -0.82
N GLU A 221 -13.33 -8.04 -1.95
CA GLU A 221 -12.82 -8.92 -2.99
C GLU A 221 -11.51 -8.40 -3.58
N LYS A 222 -11.48 -7.10 -3.97
CA LYS A 222 -10.26 -6.48 -4.50
C LYS A 222 -9.14 -6.46 -3.48
N SER A 223 -9.43 -6.10 -2.22
CA SER A 223 -8.42 -6.09 -1.16
C SER A 223 -7.80 -7.47 -0.99
N MET A 224 -8.63 -8.50 -0.86
CA MET A 224 -8.17 -9.86 -0.70
C MET A 224 -7.39 -10.36 -1.91
N ALA A 225 -7.91 -10.20 -3.12
CA ALA A 225 -7.25 -10.64 -4.35
C ALA A 225 -5.88 -9.97 -4.51
N ASN A 226 -5.80 -8.68 -4.25
CA ASN A 226 -4.57 -7.91 -4.30
C ASN A 226 -3.56 -8.36 -3.23
N LEU A 227 -3.99 -8.55 -1.98
CA LEU A 227 -3.09 -9.00 -0.91
C LEU A 227 -2.57 -10.43 -1.17
N LYS A 228 -3.43 -11.34 -1.65
CA LYS A 228 -3.06 -12.73 -1.97
C LYS A 228 -2.05 -12.84 -3.12
N THR A 229 -2.08 -11.90 -4.06
CA THR A 229 -1.17 -11.91 -5.22
C THR A 229 0.11 -11.13 -4.95
N ARG A 230 0.02 -9.95 -4.33
CA ARG A 230 1.15 -9.02 -4.20
C ARG A 230 2.04 -9.28 -3.00
N LEU A 231 1.51 -9.77 -1.88
CA LEU A 231 2.34 -10.09 -0.71
C LEU A 231 3.36 -11.21 -1.00
N PRO A 232 3.01 -12.32 -1.67
CA PRO A 232 3.99 -13.33 -2.05
C PRO A 232 5.07 -12.80 -3.00
N GLU A 233 4.68 -12.00 -4.00
CA GLU A 233 5.63 -11.36 -4.92
C GLU A 233 6.63 -10.45 -4.18
N LEU A 234 6.12 -9.66 -3.24
CA LEU A 234 6.91 -8.74 -2.42
C LEU A 234 7.93 -9.48 -1.56
N PHE A 235 7.49 -10.47 -0.76
CA PHE A 235 8.40 -11.18 0.14
C PHE A 235 9.37 -12.10 -0.61
N ARG A 236 9.00 -12.59 -1.79
CA ARG A 236 9.94 -13.27 -2.69
C ARG A 236 11.06 -12.32 -3.13
N ALA A 237 10.71 -11.14 -3.66
CA ALA A 237 11.70 -10.15 -4.09
C ALA A 237 12.63 -9.71 -2.94
N MET A 238 12.07 -9.50 -1.74
CA MET A 238 12.86 -9.15 -0.55
C MET A 238 13.80 -10.27 -0.10
N SER A 239 13.34 -11.53 -0.17
CA SER A 239 14.18 -12.70 0.13
C SER A 239 15.32 -12.83 -0.86
N GLU A 240 15.05 -12.66 -2.17
CA GLU A 240 16.06 -12.72 -3.23
C GLU A 240 17.16 -11.66 -3.03
N VAL A 241 16.79 -10.41 -2.71
CA VAL A 241 17.79 -9.35 -2.45
C VAL A 241 18.55 -9.61 -1.15
N ALA A 242 17.87 -10.06 -0.08
CA ALA A 242 18.55 -10.38 1.17
C ALA A 242 19.54 -11.53 1.00
N HIS A 243 19.20 -12.54 0.20
CA HIS A 243 20.08 -13.64 -0.18
C HIS A 243 21.28 -13.14 -0.99
N ALA A 244 21.05 -12.33 -2.03
CA ALA A 244 22.12 -11.75 -2.84
C ALA A 244 23.09 -10.91 -1.99
N CYS A 245 22.57 -10.08 -1.07
CA CYS A 245 23.39 -9.31 -0.15
C CYS A 245 24.18 -10.22 0.81
N SER A 246 23.54 -11.26 1.37
CA SER A 246 24.20 -12.21 2.28
C SER A 246 25.38 -12.90 1.59
N GLU A 247 25.19 -13.43 0.39
CA GLU A 247 26.26 -14.11 -0.36
C GLU A 247 27.35 -13.13 -0.80
N MET A 248 27.01 -11.91 -1.23
CA MET A 248 27.99 -10.86 -1.51
C MET A 248 28.89 -10.61 -0.29
N TYR A 249 28.31 -10.34 0.88
CA TYR A 249 29.09 -10.02 2.08
C TYR A 249 29.89 -11.22 2.61
N LYS A 250 29.43 -12.44 2.37
CA LYS A 250 30.18 -13.68 2.65
C LYS A 250 31.40 -13.79 1.72
N ASN A 251 31.25 -13.53 0.43
CA ASN A 251 32.36 -13.52 -0.54
C ASN A 251 33.40 -12.45 -0.20
N LEU A 252 32.95 -11.24 0.18
CA LEU A 252 33.83 -10.17 0.62
C LEU A 252 34.64 -10.55 1.87
N ARG A 253 34.03 -11.28 2.80
CA ARG A 253 34.73 -11.83 3.98
C ARG A 253 35.83 -12.79 3.56
N SER A 254 35.57 -13.68 2.60
CA SER A 254 36.59 -14.60 2.07
C SER A 254 37.75 -13.87 1.40
N ILE A 255 37.49 -12.82 0.61
CA ILE A 255 38.52 -11.98 -0.03
C ILE A 255 39.40 -11.30 1.02
N SER A 256 38.79 -10.75 2.08
CA SER A 256 39.49 -10.12 3.20
C SER A 256 40.38 -11.11 3.96
N GLN A 257 39.91 -12.34 4.18
CA GLN A 257 40.65 -13.39 4.88
C GLN A 257 41.80 -13.97 4.04
N ALA A 258 41.59 -14.19 2.73
CA ALA A 258 42.64 -14.65 1.82
C ALA A 258 43.82 -13.67 1.75
N HIS A 259 43.55 -12.37 1.78
CA HIS A 259 44.59 -11.34 1.82
C HIS A 259 45.36 -11.31 3.15
N ARG A 260 44.74 -11.66 4.29
CA ARG A 260 45.45 -11.79 5.56
C ARG A 260 46.38 -13.00 5.59
N GLY A 261 46.00 -14.10 4.93
CA GLY A 261 46.84 -15.30 4.82
C GLY A 261 48.09 -15.11 3.97
N ASN A 262 48.05 -14.24 2.96
CA ASN A 262 49.18 -13.93 2.07
C ASN A 262 50.13 -12.84 2.61
N ALA A 263 49.79 -12.21 3.74
CA ALA A 263 50.57 -11.12 4.34
C ALA A 263 51.37 -11.55 5.59
N ASN A 264 51.24 -12.81 6.01
CA ASN A 264 52.01 -13.47 7.08
C ASN A 264 53.00 -14.46 6.46
#